data_AF-A0A7V9FL68-F1
#
_entry.id   AF-A0A7V9FL68-F1
#
_cell.length_a   1.000
_cell.length_b   1.000
_cell.length_c   1.000
_cell.angle_alpha   90.00
_cell.angle_beta   90.00
_cell.angle_gamma   90.00
#
_symmetry.space_group_name_H-M   'P 1'
#
loop_
_entity.id
_entity.type
_entity.pdbx_description
1 polymer ?
#
loop_
_entity_poly.entity_id
_entity_poly.type
_entity_poly.pdbx_seq_one_letter_code
_entity_poly.pdbx_strand_id
1 'polypeptide(L)'
;MRKLLLVLMASVVVAAAWAGTASAPHAWGNYHWARTANPFTVPLGDNVTNTASSNWEGALAAASADWTASHVLDSPVTAGQAGNPKRCAAKNGRIEVCNARYGPNGWLGLAQIWTSGSHIV
;
A
#
# COMPACT_ATOMS: atom_id res chain seq x y z
N MET A 1 1.41 20.88 42.16
CA MET A 1 1.66 21.11 40.72
C MET A 1 2.98 20.50 40.23
N ARG A 2 4.16 20.85 40.78
CA ARG A 2 5.47 20.28 40.34
C ARG A 2 5.59 18.75 40.41
N LYS A 3 5.06 18.13 41.48
CA LYS A 3 5.03 16.65 41.62
C LYS A 3 4.11 15.98 40.58
N LEU A 4 3.00 16.62 40.22
CA LEU A 4 2.05 16.12 39.24
C LEU A 4 2.64 16.15 37.81
N LEU A 5 3.35 17.24 37.49
CA LEU A 5 4.09 17.41 36.23
C LEU A 5 5.20 16.36 36.05
N LEU A 6 5.93 16.02 37.12
CA LEU A 6 6.97 14.99 37.07
C LEU A 6 6.38 13.59 36.85
N VAL A 7 5.23 13.29 37.47
CA VAL A 7 4.52 12.01 37.27
C VAL A 7 4.01 11.89 35.82
N LEU A 8 3.45 12.97 35.27
CA LEU A 8 2.98 13.01 33.87
C LEU A 8 4.12 12.85 32.85
N MET A 9 5.29 13.44 33.11
CA MET A 9 6.45 13.25 32.22
C MET A 9 7.00 11.83 32.31
N ALA A 10 7.06 11.26 33.52
CA ALA A 10 7.51 9.88 33.70
C ALA A 10 6.57 8.88 33.01
N SER A 11 5.25 9.10 33.07
CA SER A 11 4.28 8.22 32.40
C SER A 11 4.36 8.28 30.87
N VAL A 12 4.65 9.45 30.28
CA VAL A 12 4.86 9.57 28.83
C VAL A 12 6.12 8.85 28.37
N VAL A 13 7.23 8.95 29.12
CA VAL A 13 8.49 8.26 28.81
C VAL A 13 8.31 6.74 28.89
N VAL A 14 7.58 6.26 29.91
CA VAL A 14 7.26 4.83 30.02
C VAL A 14 6.37 4.40 28.85
N ALA A 15 5.34 5.15 28.46
CA ALA A 15 4.49 4.77 27.32
C ALA A 15 5.26 4.70 25.99
N ALA A 16 6.20 5.63 25.75
CA ALA A 16 7.01 5.64 24.53
C ALA A 16 7.98 4.44 24.44
N ALA A 17 8.45 3.91 25.58
CA ALA A 17 9.29 2.72 25.62
C ALA A 17 8.54 1.41 25.30
N TRP A 18 7.20 1.46 25.28
CA TRP A 18 6.32 0.34 24.93
C TRP A 18 5.68 0.51 23.54
N ALA A 19 6.29 1.32 22.67
CA ALA A 19 5.94 1.32 21.26
C ALA A 19 6.35 -0.03 20.65
N GLY A 20 5.42 -0.99 20.65
CA GLY A 20 5.61 -2.27 19.99
C GLY A 20 5.87 -2.06 18.50
N THR A 21 6.71 -2.92 17.92
CA THR A 21 6.83 -2.97 16.46
C THR A 21 5.47 -3.35 15.88
N ALA A 22 4.94 -2.51 14.99
CA ALA A 22 3.73 -2.86 14.26
C ALA A 22 4.05 -4.04 13.33
N SER A 23 3.76 -5.26 13.79
CA SER A 23 3.86 -6.47 12.99
C SER A 23 2.55 -6.67 12.26
N ALA A 24 2.50 -6.19 11.01
CA ALA A 24 1.43 -6.56 10.09
C ALA A 24 1.96 -7.71 9.23
N PRO A 25 1.45 -8.95 9.36
CA PRO A 25 1.69 -9.96 8.35
C PRO A 25 1.09 -9.44 7.04
N HIS A 26 1.93 -9.03 6.09
CA HIS A 26 1.52 -8.48 4.80
C HIS A 26 0.95 -9.55 3.84
N ALA A 27 0.54 -10.69 4.39
CA ALA A 27 0.03 -11.83 3.65
C ALA A 27 -1.43 -12.05 4.01
N TRP A 28 -2.33 -11.94 3.03
CA TRP A 28 -3.74 -12.35 3.17
C TRP A 28 -3.95 -13.87 3.04
N GLY A 29 -2.87 -14.65 3.17
CA GLY A 29 -2.82 -16.09 2.96
C GLY A 29 -1.60 -16.49 2.13
N ASN A 30 -1.69 -17.62 1.43
CA ASN A 30 -0.62 -18.14 0.56
C ASN A 30 -0.68 -17.60 -0.88
N TYR A 31 -1.36 -16.46 -1.08
CA TYR A 31 -1.54 -15.87 -2.40
C TYR A 31 -0.26 -15.22 -2.88
N HIS A 32 0.09 -15.46 -4.15
CA HIS A 32 1.28 -14.90 -4.78
C HIS A 32 1.05 -14.71 -6.28
N TRP A 33 1.77 -13.77 -6.88
CA TRP A 33 1.77 -13.65 -8.34
C TRP A 33 2.43 -14.87 -8.97
N ALA A 34 1.81 -15.42 -10.01
CA ALA A 34 2.42 -16.49 -10.77
C ALA A 34 3.69 -16.00 -11.47
N ARG A 35 4.72 -16.85 -11.50
CA ARG A 35 6.00 -16.53 -12.11
C ARG A 35 6.36 -17.56 -13.17
N THR A 36 6.53 -17.09 -14.40
CA THR A 36 7.08 -17.89 -15.51
C THR A 36 8.44 -17.36 -16.00
N ALA A 37 8.87 -16.17 -15.53
CA ALA A 37 10.11 -15.50 -15.91
C ALA A 37 10.78 -14.81 -14.70
N ASN A 38 12.05 -14.39 -14.85
CA ASN A 38 12.76 -13.60 -13.84
C ASN A 38 13.63 -12.50 -14.48
N PRO A 39 13.37 -11.20 -14.20
CA PRO A 39 12.23 -10.68 -13.44
C PRO A 39 10.89 -10.97 -14.15
N PHE A 40 9.81 -11.05 -13.38
CA PHE A 40 8.45 -10.99 -13.94
C PHE A 40 7.90 -9.58 -13.71
N THR A 41 7.02 -9.13 -14.59
CA THR A 41 6.49 -7.76 -14.56
C THR A 41 5.05 -7.76 -14.06
N VAL A 42 4.76 -6.89 -13.08
CA VAL A 42 3.40 -6.56 -12.64
C VAL A 42 3.29 -5.03 -12.63
N PRO A 43 2.75 -4.41 -13.69
CA PRO A 43 2.71 -2.97 -13.82
C PRO A 43 1.72 -2.34 -12.83
N LEU A 44 2.08 -1.15 -12.34
CA LEU A 44 1.22 -0.32 -11.52
C LEU A 44 0.42 0.62 -12.44
N GLY A 45 -0.89 0.43 -12.47
CA GLY A 45 -1.83 1.25 -13.22
C GLY A 45 -2.16 2.53 -12.49
N ASP A 46 -1.72 3.64 -13.07
CA ASP A 46 -1.94 4.97 -12.54
C ASP A 46 -3.37 5.46 -12.81
N ASN A 47 -4.16 5.51 -11.73
CA ASN A 47 -5.45 6.17 -11.69
C ASN A 47 -5.51 7.14 -10.51
N VAL A 48 -4.36 7.63 -10.04
CA VAL A 48 -4.31 8.59 -8.94
C VAL A 48 -4.37 10.01 -9.47
N THR A 49 -4.57 10.96 -8.55
CA THR A 49 -4.55 12.40 -8.84
C THR A 49 -3.96 13.15 -7.67
N ASN A 50 -3.17 14.17 -7.94
CA ASN A 50 -2.69 15.07 -6.88
C ASN A 50 -3.77 16.07 -6.45
N THR A 51 -3.66 16.53 -5.20
CA THR A 51 -4.47 17.63 -4.67
C THR A 51 -3.55 18.66 -4.01
N ALA A 52 -4.09 19.82 -3.62
CA ALA A 52 -3.33 20.83 -2.88
C ALA A 52 -2.73 20.32 -1.55
N SER A 53 -3.19 19.18 -1.04
CA SER A 53 -2.75 18.60 0.23
C SER A 53 -2.28 17.15 0.12
N SER A 54 -2.13 16.60 -1.11
CA SER A 54 -1.66 15.23 -1.30
C SER A 54 -0.88 15.05 -2.61
N ASN A 55 0.19 14.25 -2.55
CA ASN A 55 1.03 13.92 -3.70
C ASN A 55 1.02 12.40 -3.96
N TRP A 56 -0.11 11.89 -4.44
CA TRP A 56 -0.27 10.47 -4.74
C TRP A 56 0.56 10.00 -5.93
N GLU A 57 0.77 10.87 -6.92
CA GLU A 57 1.67 10.60 -8.05
C GLU A 57 3.10 10.32 -7.57
N GLY A 58 3.60 11.16 -6.67
CA GLY A 58 4.92 10.96 -6.08
C GLY A 58 5.01 9.68 -5.25
N ALA A 59 3.95 9.34 -4.50
CA ALA A 59 3.90 8.09 -3.74
C ALA A 59 3.87 6.85 -4.66
N LEU A 60 3.12 6.90 -5.77
CA LEU A 60 3.07 5.84 -6.77
C LEU A 60 4.43 5.65 -7.45
N ALA A 61 5.09 6.74 -7.83
CA ALA A 61 6.42 6.71 -8.41
C ALA A 61 7.46 6.13 -7.44
N ALA A 62 7.43 6.51 -6.17
CA ALA A 62 8.31 5.95 -5.14
C ALA A 62 8.07 4.44 -4.96
N ALA A 63 6.81 4.01 -4.86
CA ALA A 63 6.48 2.59 -4.75
C ALA A 63 6.95 1.78 -5.96
N SER A 64 6.79 2.31 -7.18
CA SER A 64 7.30 1.70 -8.40
C SER A 64 8.82 1.53 -8.36
N ALA A 65 9.56 2.57 -7.96
CA ALA A 65 11.01 2.53 -7.86
C ALA A 65 11.48 1.51 -6.81
N ASP A 66 10.86 1.50 -5.63
CA ASP A 66 11.20 0.58 -4.54
C ASP A 66 10.96 -0.88 -4.94
N TRP A 67 9.83 -1.17 -5.60
CA TRP A 67 9.49 -2.53 -6.02
C TRP A 67 10.36 -3.00 -7.19
N THR A 68 10.63 -2.11 -8.14
CA THR A 68 11.43 -2.39 -9.34
C THR A 68 12.94 -2.50 -9.03
N ALA A 69 13.40 -2.02 -7.87
CA ALA A 69 14.77 -2.26 -7.41
C ALA A 69 15.07 -3.76 -7.19
N SER A 70 14.02 -4.58 -7.08
CA SER A 70 14.12 -6.03 -6.95
C SER A 70 14.62 -6.69 -8.24
N HIS A 71 15.55 -7.63 -8.13
CA HIS A 71 15.92 -8.52 -9.26
C HIS A 71 14.84 -9.56 -9.59
N VAL A 72 13.77 -9.59 -8.81
CA VAL A 72 12.74 -10.62 -8.79
C VAL A 72 11.45 -10.08 -9.42
N LEU A 73 11.08 -8.83 -9.18
CA LEU A 73 9.84 -8.20 -9.65
C LEU A 73 10.17 -6.85 -10.31
N ASP A 74 9.57 -6.60 -11.46
CA ASP A 74 9.54 -5.29 -12.11
C ASP A 74 8.11 -4.73 -12.04
N SER A 75 7.95 -3.50 -11.54
CA SER A 75 6.64 -2.88 -11.32
C SER A 75 6.60 -1.46 -11.88
N PRO A 76 6.68 -1.31 -13.22
CA PRO A 76 6.68 0.01 -13.85
C PRO A 76 5.31 0.66 -13.73
N VAL A 77 5.31 1.99 -13.62
CA VAL A 77 4.07 2.79 -13.73
C VAL A 77 3.60 2.78 -15.19
N THR A 78 2.31 2.52 -15.40
CA THR A 78 1.64 2.51 -16.70
C THR A 78 0.29 3.20 -16.57
N ALA A 79 -0.31 3.62 -17.69
CA ALA A 79 -1.64 4.22 -17.66
C ALA A 79 -2.68 3.29 -17.00
N GLY A 80 -3.49 3.82 -16.09
CA GLY A 80 -4.56 3.10 -15.43
C GLY A 80 -5.64 2.58 -16.38
N GLN A 81 -6.29 1.48 -15.99
CA GLN A 81 -7.37 0.86 -16.76
C GLN A 81 -8.59 0.56 -15.87
N ALA A 82 -8.60 1.05 -14.62
CA ALA A 82 -9.73 0.88 -13.71
C ALA A 82 -11.05 1.46 -14.26
N GLY A 83 -10.96 2.44 -15.18
CA GLY A 83 -12.07 3.12 -15.83
C GLY A 83 -12.79 4.10 -14.90
N ASN A 84 -13.31 3.59 -13.78
CA ASN A 84 -13.86 4.40 -12.69
C ASN A 84 -12.96 4.26 -11.44
N PRO A 85 -12.13 5.27 -11.11
CA PRO A 85 -11.25 5.24 -9.94
C PRO A 85 -11.98 5.08 -8.61
N LYS A 86 -13.26 5.46 -8.51
CA LYS A 86 -14.08 5.25 -7.30
C LYS A 86 -14.35 3.77 -7.02
N ARG A 87 -14.44 2.95 -8.08
CA ARG A 87 -14.60 1.49 -7.96
C ARG A 87 -13.24 0.79 -7.92
N CYS A 88 -12.25 1.34 -8.63
CA CYS A 88 -10.91 0.78 -8.77
C CYS A 88 -10.93 -0.73 -9.08
N ALA A 89 -11.67 -1.12 -10.12
CA ALA A 89 -11.86 -2.52 -10.46
C ALA A 89 -10.55 -3.11 -11.00
N ALA A 90 -10.15 -4.28 -10.49
CA ALA A 90 -8.95 -4.95 -10.96
C ALA A 90 -9.00 -5.34 -12.44
N LYS A 91 -7.80 -5.47 -13.01
CA LYS A 91 -7.53 -5.91 -14.37
C LYS A 91 -6.49 -7.01 -14.32
N ASN A 92 -6.70 -8.03 -15.14
CA ASN A 92 -5.84 -9.20 -15.17
C ASN A 92 -4.40 -8.82 -15.54
N GLY A 93 -3.43 -9.33 -14.79
CA GLY A 93 -2.00 -9.16 -14.98
C GLY A 93 -1.42 -7.85 -14.46
N ARG A 94 -2.15 -7.10 -13.62
CA ARG A 94 -1.69 -5.78 -13.14
C ARG A 94 -2.29 -5.34 -11.81
N ILE A 95 -1.73 -4.28 -11.25
CA ILE A 95 -2.27 -3.59 -10.09
C ILE A 95 -2.94 -2.29 -10.58
N GLU A 96 -4.15 -1.98 -10.12
CA GLU A 96 -4.74 -0.65 -10.31
C GLU A 96 -4.60 0.15 -9.02
N VAL A 97 -3.96 1.31 -9.08
CA VAL A 97 -3.80 2.21 -7.93
C VAL A 97 -4.69 3.42 -8.13
N CYS A 98 -5.57 3.67 -7.16
CA CYS A 98 -6.59 4.71 -7.22
C CYS A 98 -6.69 5.43 -5.86
N ASN A 99 -7.02 6.73 -5.87
CA ASN A 99 -7.08 7.55 -4.65
C ASN A 99 -8.44 8.27 -4.47
N ALA A 100 -9.54 7.55 -4.66
CA ALA A 100 -10.88 8.11 -4.46
C ALA A 100 -11.31 8.13 -2.97
N ARG A 101 -12.53 8.64 -2.72
CA ARG A 101 -13.15 8.61 -1.38
C ARG A 101 -13.68 7.21 -1.07
N TYR A 102 -12.88 6.40 -0.39
CA TYR A 102 -13.24 5.02 0.02
C TYR A 102 -13.97 4.93 1.37
N GLY A 103 -14.50 6.05 1.87
CA GLY A 103 -15.30 6.12 3.08
C GLY A 103 -14.51 6.12 4.39
N PRO A 104 -15.17 6.43 5.53
CA PRO A 104 -14.56 6.43 6.85
C PRO A 104 -14.50 4.99 7.37
N ASN A 105 -13.66 4.17 6.75
CA ASN A 105 -13.50 2.77 7.12
C ASN A 105 -12.49 2.57 8.27
N GLY A 106 -11.71 3.61 8.62
CA GLY A 106 -10.63 3.54 9.61
C GLY A 106 -9.32 2.99 9.04
N TRP A 107 -9.24 2.78 7.73
CA TRP A 107 -8.07 2.27 7.04
C TRP A 107 -7.33 3.40 6.32
N LEU A 108 -6.01 3.28 6.21
CA LEU A 108 -5.19 4.19 5.41
C LEU A 108 -5.41 3.98 3.90
N GLY A 109 -5.93 2.81 3.52
CA GLY A 109 -6.30 2.45 2.15
C GLY A 109 -7.07 1.14 2.11
N LEU A 110 -7.72 0.86 0.99
CA LEU A 110 -8.30 -0.45 0.70
C LEU A 110 -7.42 -1.17 -0.30
N ALA A 111 -7.17 -2.44 -0.08
CA ALA A 111 -6.54 -3.29 -1.06
C ALA A 111 -7.44 -4.52 -1.28
N GLN A 112 -7.47 -5.00 -2.52
CA GLN A 112 -8.24 -6.16 -2.96
C GLN A 112 -7.38 -6.98 -3.90
N ILE A 113 -7.56 -8.31 -3.91
CA ILE A 113 -6.90 -9.22 -4.85
C ILE A 113 -7.95 -10.05 -5.58
N TRP A 114 -7.63 -10.39 -6.82
CA TRP A 114 -8.35 -11.38 -7.59
C TRP A 114 -7.45 -12.59 -7.73
N THR A 115 -8.04 -13.77 -7.62
CA THR A 115 -7.26 -15.00 -7.53
C THR A 115 -7.84 -16.10 -8.41
N SER A 116 -6.93 -16.94 -8.90
CA SER A 116 -7.23 -18.24 -9.49
C SER A 116 -6.43 -19.29 -8.73
N GLY A 117 -7.08 -19.98 -7.80
CA GLY A 117 -6.39 -20.83 -6.82
C GLY A 117 -5.52 -19.99 -5.88
N SER A 118 -4.24 -20.34 -5.74
CA SER A 118 -3.27 -19.56 -4.95
C SER A 118 -2.62 -18.42 -5.72
N HIS A 119 -2.90 -18.26 -7.02
CA HIS A 119 -2.29 -17.23 -7.84
C HIS A 119 -3.13 -15.96 -7.85
N ILE A 120 -2.47 -14.81 -7.67
CA ILE A 120 -3.06 -13.50 -7.94
C ILE A 120 -3.08 -13.30 -9.46
N VAL A 121 -4.22 -12.83 -9.97
CA VAL A 121 -4.49 -12.59 -11.40
C VAL A 121 -4.94 -11.17 -11.64
#